data_AF-A0A970VIS7-F1
#
_entry.id   AF-A0A970VIS7-F1
#
_cell.length_a   1.000
_cell.length_b   1.000
_cell.length_c   1.000
_cell.angle_alpha   90.00
_cell.angle_beta   90.00
_cell.angle_gamma   90.00
#
_symmetry.space_group_name_H-M   'P 1'
#
loop_
_entity.id
_entity.type
_entity.pdbx_description
1 polymer ?
#
loop_
_entity_poly.entity_id
_entity_poly.type
_entity_poly.pdbx_seq_one_letter_code
_entity_poly.pdbx_strand_id
1 'polypeptide(L)'
;MFQRDYIMRMIEMMGDLMRRISELLSALAQMKLLDDESRRHCGLPMEVLESLSSESLIDMLAETPRFFASELLYIRVTCIPDLAMEDADKLKLKCLRLLASLHEEGPLCELRCDRLMELKNELMPLLTSDDLMTCARFLFQAGEYAHMEDAIFQAIEQAPLELREEQGRYGLHLLELAATEDAGALAQARTSSEELVQSTWDLTHVLRSES
;
A
#
# COMPACT_ATOMS: atom_id res chain seq x y z
N MET A 1 -29.10 32.76 -41.21
CA MET A 1 -29.28 31.84 -40.06
C MET A 1 -28.07 30.91 -39.90
N PHE A 2 -27.68 30.17 -40.94
CA PHE A 2 -26.52 29.25 -40.95
C PHE A 2 -25.16 29.81 -40.47
N GLN A 3 -24.81 31.05 -40.82
CA GLN A 3 -23.52 31.64 -40.43
C GLN A 3 -23.42 31.89 -38.91
N ARG A 4 -24.54 32.22 -38.27
CA ARG A 4 -24.61 32.49 -36.83
C ARG A 4 -24.46 31.18 -36.02
N ASP A 5 -25.07 30.09 -36.49
CA ASP A 5 -24.93 28.76 -35.89
C ASP A 5 -23.54 28.16 -36.07
N TYR A 6 -22.88 28.47 -37.19
CA TYR A 6 -21.48 28.08 -37.42
C TYR A 6 -20.53 28.80 -36.45
N ILE A 7 -20.72 30.11 -36.26
CA ILE A 7 -19.93 30.91 -35.32
C ILE A 7 -20.16 30.45 -33.87
N MET A 8 -21.39 30.14 -33.47
CA MET A 8 -21.68 29.62 -32.11
C MET A 8 -21.01 28.26 -31.87
N ARG A 9 -21.08 27.31 -32.82
CA ARG A 9 -20.39 26.01 -32.71
C ARG A 9 -18.87 26.13 -32.61
N MET A 10 -18.27 27.08 -33.34
CA MET A 10 -16.83 27.34 -33.20
C MET A 10 -16.48 27.88 -31.81
N ILE A 11 -17.30 28.77 -31.25
CA ILE A 11 -17.09 29.31 -29.90
C ILE A 11 -17.20 28.20 -28.84
N GLU A 12 -18.18 27.31 -28.96
CA GLU A 12 -18.32 26.14 -28.07
C GLU A 12 -17.10 25.22 -28.14
N MET A 13 -16.66 24.85 -29.35
CA MET A 13 -15.46 24.03 -29.55
C MET A 13 -14.19 24.68 -28.99
N MET A 14 -14.05 26.01 -29.15
CA MET A 14 -12.92 26.75 -28.59
C MET A 14 -12.99 26.82 -27.05
N GLY A 15 -14.20 26.93 -26.48
CA GLY A 15 -14.41 26.87 -25.03
C GLY A 15 -14.00 25.51 -24.45
N ASP A 16 -14.40 24.41 -25.10
CA ASP A 16 -13.98 23.07 -24.72
C ASP A 16 -12.47 22.86 -24.84
N LEU A 17 -11.86 23.39 -25.90
CA LEU A 17 -10.41 23.36 -26.07
C LEU A 17 -9.68 24.11 -24.95
N MET A 18 -10.12 25.32 -24.61
CA MET A 18 -9.51 26.13 -23.54
C MET A 18 -9.64 25.46 -22.17
N ARG A 19 -10.79 24.83 -21.89
CA ARG A 19 -10.97 24.05 -20.66
C ARG A 19 -9.98 22.89 -20.60
N ARG A 20 -9.84 22.11 -21.66
CA ARG A 20 -8.87 21.01 -21.75
C ARG A 20 -7.43 21.50 -21.59
N ILE A 21 -7.07 22.64 -22.22
CA ILE A 21 -5.74 23.24 -22.06
C ILE A 21 -5.49 23.63 -20.59
N SER A 22 -6.47 24.22 -19.91
CA SER A 22 -6.35 24.58 -18.49
C SER A 22 -6.18 23.35 -17.60
N GLU A 23 -6.92 22.28 -17.87
CA GLU A 23 -6.81 21.00 -17.16
C GLU A 23 -5.40 20.39 -17.36
N LEU A 24 -4.90 20.38 -18.60
CA LEU A 24 -3.55 19.89 -18.92
C LEU A 24 -2.45 20.73 -18.27
N LEU A 25 -2.57 22.07 -18.25
CA LEU A 25 -1.61 22.95 -17.59
C LEU A 25 -1.59 22.73 -16.07
N SER A 26 -2.76 22.50 -15.45
CA SER A 26 -2.85 22.18 -14.03
C SER A 26 -2.18 20.83 -13.73
N ALA A 27 -2.45 19.80 -14.53
CA ALA A 27 -1.83 18.49 -14.38
C ALA A 27 -0.30 18.56 -14.53
N LEU A 28 0.20 19.29 -15.53
CA LEU A 28 1.63 19.52 -15.72
C LEU A 28 2.29 20.22 -14.53
N ALA A 29 1.62 21.22 -13.94
CA ALA A 29 2.13 21.91 -12.76
C ALA A 29 2.19 20.99 -11.54
N GLN A 30 1.17 20.14 -11.34
CA GLN A 30 1.14 19.14 -10.27
C GLN A 30 2.23 18.08 -10.45
N MET A 31 2.40 17.56 -11.67
CA MET A 31 3.47 16.60 -11.99
C MET A 31 4.86 17.18 -11.76
N LYS A 32 5.08 18.45 -12.13
CA LYS A 32 6.34 19.13 -11.86
C LYS A 32 6.60 19.25 -10.36
N LEU A 33 5.59 19.62 -9.58
CA LEU A 33 5.71 19.72 -8.12
C LEU A 33 6.05 18.36 -7.50
N LEU A 34 5.43 17.27 -7.96
CA LEU A 34 5.79 15.93 -7.52
C LEU A 34 7.22 15.54 -7.91
N ASP A 35 7.67 15.87 -9.13
CA ASP A 35 9.06 15.60 -9.54
C ASP A 35 10.07 16.38 -8.68
N ASP A 36 9.79 17.66 -8.39
CA ASP A 36 10.63 18.50 -7.54
C ASP A 36 10.72 17.93 -6.10
N GLU A 37 9.59 17.51 -5.51
CA GLU A 37 9.57 16.89 -4.17
C GLU A 37 10.23 15.50 -4.17
N SER A 38 10.03 14.70 -5.22
CA SER A 38 10.70 13.41 -5.40
C SER A 38 12.22 13.58 -5.43
N ARG A 39 12.74 14.54 -6.20
CA ARG A 39 14.17 14.81 -6.26
C ARG A 39 14.71 15.29 -4.92
N ARG A 40 13.93 16.10 -4.19
CA ARG A 40 14.32 16.66 -2.91
C ARG A 40 14.40 15.61 -1.80
N HIS A 41 13.40 14.74 -1.72
CA HIS A 41 13.24 13.81 -0.61
C HIS A 41 13.79 12.40 -0.90
N CYS A 42 13.73 11.98 -2.16
CA CYS A 42 14.17 10.64 -2.58
C CYS A 42 15.49 10.67 -3.37
N GLY A 43 15.94 11.83 -3.83
CA GLY A 43 17.12 11.96 -4.70
C GLY A 43 16.90 11.42 -6.12
N LEU A 44 15.67 11.05 -6.47
CA LEU A 44 15.29 10.43 -7.73
C LEU A 44 14.17 11.23 -8.40
N PRO A 45 14.12 11.33 -9.73
CA PRO A 45 12.96 11.87 -10.42
C PRO A 45 11.75 10.94 -10.28
N MET A 46 10.55 11.51 -10.42
CA MET A 46 9.29 10.79 -10.25
C MET A 46 9.18 9.62 -11.25
N GLU A 47 9.60 9.82 -12.49
CA GLU A 47 9.64 8.78 -13.54
C GLU A 47 10.47 7.56 -13.13
N VAL A 48 11.54 7.75 -12.34
CA VAL A 48 12.38 6.64 -11.83
C VAL A 48 11.67 5.92 -10.69
N LEU A 49 10.97 6.62 -9.80
CA LEU A 49 10.13 5.99 -8.79
C LEU A 49 9.00 5.16 -9.43
N GLU A 50 8.40 5.65 -10.51
CA GLU A 50 7.34 4.96 -11.24
C GLU A 50 7.84 3.72 -11.99
N SER A 51 9.05 3.75 -12.55
CA SER A 51 9.59 2.69 -13.41
C SER A 51 10.38 1.60 -12.68
N LEU A 52 11.10 1.91 -11.60
CA LEU A 52 11.88 0.91 -10.86
C LEU A 52 10.98 -0.10 -10.14
N SER A 53 11.48 -1.32 -9.87
CA SER A 53 10.72 -2.28 -9.07
C SER A 53 10.65 -1.86 -7.61
N SER A 54 9.65 -2.36 -6.87
CA SER A 54 9.53 -2.10 -5.43
C SER A 54 10.77 -2.59 -4.68
N GLU A 55 11.29 -3.77 -5.03
CA GLU A 55 12.46 -4.39 -4.42
C GLU A 55 13.71 -3.53 -4.64
N SER A 56 13.91 -3.03 -5.87
CA SER A 56 15.02 -2.13 -6.20
C SER A 56 14.97 -0.84 -5.39
N LEU A 57 13.77 -0.27 -5.23
CA LEU A 57 13.58 0.94 -4.43
C LEU A 57 13.78 0.67 -2.94
N ILE A 58 13.35 -0.47 -2.42
CA ILE A 58 13.58 -0.89 -1.03
C ILE A 58 15.09 -1.01 -0.77
N ASP A 59 15.84 -1.67 -1.66
CA ASP A 59 17.28 -1.86 -1.52
C ASP A 59 18.09 -0.55 -1.63
N MET A 60 17.65 0.38 -2.49
CA MET A 60 18.37 1.62 -2.76
C MET A 60 18.04 2.75 -1.79
N LEU A 61 16.80 2.83 -1.32
CA LEU A 61 16.32 3.94 -0.49
C LEU A 61 16.41 3.58 0.99
N ALA A 62 17.07 4.46 1.74
CA ALA A 62 16.96 4.50 3.20
C ALA A 62 15.50 4.77 3.63
N GLU A 63 15.21 4.59 4.91
CA GLU A 63 13.87 4.53 5.49
C GLU A 63 13.07 5.80 5.22
N THR A 64 13.66 6.98 5.49
CA THR A 64 13.00 8.27 5.27
C THR A 64 12.71 8.54 3.78
N PRO A 65 13.68 8.47 2.85
CA PRO A 65 13.41 8.52 1.41
C PRO A 65 12.37 7.51 0.92
N ARG A 66 12.38 6.29 1.48
CA ARG A 66 11.44 5.24 1.10
C ARG A 66 10.00 5.56 1.52
N PHE A 67 9.83 6.13 2.71
CA PHE A 67 8.54 6.66 3.16
C PHE A 67 8.04 7.73 2.20
N PHE A 68 8.87 8.73 1.88
CA PHE A 68 8.49 9.77 0.93
C PHE A 68 8.16 9.20 -0.45
N ALA A 69 8.91 8.22 -0.95
CA ALA A 69 8.60 7.57 -2.21
C ALA A 69 7.21 6.90 -2.19
N SER A 70 6.86 6.20 -1.09
CA SER A 70 5.52 5.63 -0.92
C SER A 70 4.41 6.70 -0.96
N GLU A 71 4.57 7.79 -0.20
CA GLU A 71 3.57 8.86 -0.14
C GLU A 71 3.43 9.62 -1.46
N LEU A 72 4.55 9.91 -2.15
CA LEU A 72 4.54 10.60 -3.43
C LEU A 72 3.91 9.75 -4.54
N LEU A 73 4.19 8.45 -4.57
CA LEU A 73 3.54 7.50 -5.47
C LEU A 73 2.03 7.40 -5.17
N TYR A 74 1.63 7.44 -3.90
CA TYR A 74 0.22 7.43 -3.53
C TYR A 74 -0.47 8.70 -4.05
N ILE A 75 0.09 9.88 -3.76
CA ILE A 75 -0.43 11.17 -4.25
C ILE A 75 -0.51 11.18 -5.78
N ARG A 76 0.51 10.65 -6.47
CA ARG A 76 0.54 10.54 -7.92
C ARG A 76 -0.66 9.80 -8.49
N VAL A 77 -1.07 8.70 -7.86
CA VAL A 77 -2.20 7.91 -8.33
C VAL A 77 -3.54 8.52 -7.90
N THR A 78 -3.63 9.07 -6.68
CA THR A 78 -4.92 9.55 -6.17
C THR A 78 -5.29 10.97 -6.60
N CYS A 79 -4.30 11.83 -6.77
CA CYS A 79 -4.53 13.25 -7.04
C CYS A 79 -4.37 13.62 -8.52
N ILE A 80 -3.73 12.76 -9.33
CA ILE A 80 -3.51 13.00 -10.76
C ILE A 80 -4.06 11.78 -11.54
N PRO A 81 -5.37 11.76 -11.83
CA PRO A 81 -6.03 10.61 -12.44
C PRO A 81 -5.89 10.64 -13.97
N ASP A 82 -4.67 10.48 -14.47
CA ASP A 82 -4.36 10.35 -15.90
C ASP A 82 -3.90 8.94 -16.29
N LEU A 83 -3.71 8.06 -15.31
CA LEU A 83 -3.24 6.69 -15.49
C LEU A 83 -4.39 5.73 -15.83
N ALA A 84 -4.10 4.72 -16.64
CA ALA A 84 -4.98 3.57 -16.80
C ALA A 84 -5.07 2.80 -15.47
N MET A 85 -6.21 2.14 -15.24
CA MET A 85 -6.48 1.44 -13.98
C MET A 85 -5.38 0.43 -13.61
N GLU A 86 -4.89 -0.35 -14.57
CA GLU A 86 -3.81 -1.33 -14.31
C GLU A 86 -2.49 -0.67 -13.88
N ASP A 87 -2.17 0.51 -14.42
CA ASP A 87 -0.94 1.23 -14.06
C ASP A 87 -1.09 1.94 -12.71
N ALA A 88 -2.29 2.42 -12.41
CA ALA A 88 -2.65 2.91 -11.08
C ALA A 88 -2.49 1.81 -10.02
N ASP A 89 -3.01 0.60 -10.27
CA ASP A 89 -2.89 -0.53 -9.35
C ASP A 89 -1.45 -0.96 -9.12
N LYS A 90 -0.60 -0.98 -10.18
CA LYS A 90 0.84 -1.25 -10.04
C LYS A 90 1.53 -0.23 -9.15
N LEU A 91 1.22 1.06 -9.32
CA LEU A 91 1.80 2.10 -8.48
C LEU A 91 1.29 2.03 -7.05
N LYS A 92 0.00 1.74 -6.83
CA LYS A 92 -0.55 1.52 -5.48
C LYS A 92 0.09 0.31 -4.79
N LEU A 93 0.31 -0.78 -5.52
CA LEU A 93 1.01 -1.97 -5.01
C LEU A 93 2.45 -1.62 -4.60
N LYS A 94 3.13 -0.79 -5.39
CA LYS A 94 4.45 -0.25 -5.04
C LYS A 94 4.39 0.63 -3.79
N CYS A 95 3.38 1.49 -3.64
CA CYS A 95 3.18 2.28 -2.41
C CYS A 95 3.07 1.37 -1.19
N LEU A 96 2.22 0.34 -1.27
CA LEU A 96 1.99 -0.63 -0.21
C LEU A 96 3.29 -1.35 0.16
N ARG A 97 4.03 -1.88 -0.82
CA ARG A 97 5.29 -2.60 -0.58
C ARG A 97 6.35 -1.71 0.07
N LEU A 98 6.51 -0.48 -0.41
CA LEU A 98 7.45 0.48 0.17
C LEU A 98 7.07 0.81 1.62
N LEU A 99 5.78 1.05 1.88
CA LEU A 99 5.29 1.35 3.22
C LEU A 99 5.45 0.16 4.16
N ALA A 100 4.99 -1.02 3.76
CA ALA A 100 5.06 -2.24 4.57
C ALA A 100 6.51 -2.66 4.90
N SER A 101 7.47 -2.34 4.02
CA SER A 101 8.90 -2.59 4.27
C SER A 101 9.48 -1.76 5.42
N LEU A 102 8.78 -0.72 5.89
CA LEU A 102 9.19 0.15 6.99
C LEU A 102 8.67 -0.35 8.34
N HIS A 103 8.38 -1.64 8.46
CA HIS A 103 7.85 -2.22 9.69
C HIS A 103 8.76 -2.02 10.92
N GLU A 104 10.07 -1.75 10.75
CA GLU A 104 10.96 -1.45 11.89
C GLU A 104 10.74 -0.05 12.49
N GLU A 105 10.04 0.83 11.77
CA GLU A 105 9.72 2.20 12.18
C GLU A 105 8.38 2.22 12.96
N GLY A 106 8.37 1.74 14.21
CA GLY A 106 7.14 1.59 15.01
C GLY A 106 6.17 2.79 15.01
N PRO A 107 6.63 4.02 15.33
CA PRO A 107 5.76 5.21 15.30
C PRO A 107 5.19 5.53 13.91
N LEU A 108 5.92 5.19 12.85
CA LEU A 108 5.40 5.32 11.48
C LEU A 108 4.30 4.29 11.24
N CYS A 109 4.46 3.06 11.74
CA CYS A 109 3.47 2.01 11.59
C CYS A 109 2.11 2.43 12.16
N GLU A 110 2.10 2.98 13.38
CA GLU A 110 0.89 3.53 14.01
C GLU A 110 0.26 4.65 13.14
N LEU A 111 1.05 5.61 12.69
CA LEU A 111 0.57 6.77 11.92
C LEU A 111 0.10 6.44 10.49
N ARG A 112 0.46 5.27 9.96
CA ARG A 112 0.19 4.86 8.58
C ARG A 112 -0.55 3.55 8.46
N CYS A 113 -0.99 2.97 9.57
CA CYS A 113 -1.80 1.76 9.57
C CYS A 113 -3.05 1.91 8.68
N ASP A 114 -3.83 2.98 8.85
CA ASP A 114 -5.03 3.22 8.04
C ASP A 114 -4.75 3.20 6.53
N ARG A 115 -3.64 3.83 6.11
CA ARG A 115 -3.22 3.84 4.71
C ARG A 115 -2.85 2.46 4.22
N LEU A 116 -2.09 1.70 5.02
CA LEU A 116 -1.71 0.35 4.66
C LEU A 116 -2.95 -0.55 4.54
N MET A 117 -3.88 -0.46 5.48
CA MET A 117 -5.13 -1.23 5.47
C MET A 117 -6.02 -0.88 4.27
N GLU A 118 -6.15 0.41 3.95
CA GLU A 118 -6.88 0.87 2.76
C GLU A 118 -6.29 0.24 1.49
N LEU A 119 -4.98 0.36 1.29
CA LEU A 119 -4.28 -0.21 0.14
C LEU A 119 -4.36 -1.74 0.11
N LYS A 120 -4.18 -2.40 1.27
CA LYS A 120 -4.23 -3.86 1.38
C LYS A 120 -5.60 -4.39 0.98
N ASN A 121 -6.67 -3.77 1.47
CA ASN A 121 -8.04 -4.19 1.18
C ASN A 121 -8.43 -3.89 -0.27
N GLU A 122 -8.01 -2.74 -0.81
CA GLU A 122 -8.23 -2.40 -2.21
C GLU A 122 -7.51 -3.37 -3.16
N LEU A 123 -6.25 -3.69 -2.86
CA LEU A 123 -5.39 -4.48 -3.74
C LEU A 123 -5.39 -5.98 -3.44
N MET A 124 -6.25 -6.45 -2.53
CA MET A 124 -6.29 -7.84 -2.06
C MET A 124 -6.16 -8.91 -3.18
N PRO A 125 -6.81 -8.76 -4.36
CA PRO A 125 -6.67 -9.73 -5.45
C PRO A 125 -5.29 -9.78 -6.12
N LEU A 126 -4.46 -8.77 -5.91
CA LEU A 126 -3.13 -8.60 -6.51
C LEU A 126 -1.99 -8.87 -5.53
N LEU A 127 -2.28 -8.95 -4.23
CA LEU A 127 -1.26 -9.20 -3.21
C LEU A 127 -0.77 -10.63 -3.30
N THR A 128 0.54 -10.78 -3.15
CA THR A 128 1.15 -12.10 -2.95
C THR A 128 1.11 -12.47 -1.47
N SER A 129 1.34 -13.74 -1.19
CA SER A 129 1.53 -14.22 0.18
C SER A 129 2.65 -13.47 0.93
N ASP A 130 3.73 -13.11 0.24
CA ASP A 130 4.83 -12.33 0.84
C ASP A 130 4.43 -10.88 1.14
N ASP A 131 3.65 -10.25 0.26
CA ASP A 131 3.09 -8.93 0.50
C ASP A 131 2.21 -8.93 1.76
N LEU A 132 1.37 -9.96 1.91
CA LEU A 132 0.49 -10.13 3.07
C LEU A 132 1.28 -10.37 4.35
N MET A 133 2.35 -11.17 4.30
CA MET A 133 3.21 -11.39 5.46
C MET A 133 3.96 -10.11 5.85
N THR A 134 4.40 -9.32 4.88
CA THR A 134 5.02 -8.00 5.16
C THR A 134 4.00 -7.02 5.74
N CYS A 135 2.75 -7.05 5.28
CA CYS A 135 1.67 -6.29 5.91
C CYS A 135 1.42 -6.74 7.36
N ALA A 136 1.41 -8.04 7.64
CA ALA A 136 1.25 -8.56 9.00
C ALA A 136 2.34 -8.02 9.94
N ARG A 137 3.60 -7.98 9.48
CA ARG A 137 4.71 -7.40 10.25
C ARG A 137 4.50 -5.93 10.58
N PHE A 138 4.06 -5.16 9.60
CA PHE A 138 3.77 -3.73 9.79
C PHE A 138 2.61 -3.52 10.76
N LEU A 139 1.53 -4.31 10.64
CA LEU A 139 0.35 -4.23 11.50
C LEU A 139 0.67 -4.64 12.94
N PHE A 140 1.52 -5.66 13.14
CA PHE A 140 2.02 -6.01 14.46
C PHE A 140 2.72 -4.83 15.14
N GLN A 141 3.57 -4.11 14.39
CA GLN A 141 4.32 -2.95 14.89
C GLN A 141 3.43 -1.72 15.11
N ALA A 142 2.30 -1.64 14.40
CA ALA A 142 1.25 -0.66 14.64
C ALA A 142 0.34 -1.00 15.84
N GLY A 143 0.50 -2.19 16.45
CA GLY A 143 -0.39 -2.67 17.51
C GLY A 143 -1.77 -3.16 17.02
N GLU A 144 -1.93 -3.38 15.72
CA GLU A 144 -3.22 -3.68 15.08
C GLU A 144 -3.38 -5.20 14.90
N TYR A 145 -3.44 -5.88 16.05
CA TYR A 145 -3.26 -7.34 16.14
C TYR A 145 -4.37 -8.15 15.46
N ALA A 146 -5.64 -7.71 15.50
CA ALA A 146 -6.71 -8.39 14.76
C ALA A 146 -6.46 -8.34 13.24
N HIS A 147 -5.99 -7.20 12.73
CA HIS A 147 -5.68 -7.04 11.31
C HIS A 147 -4.38 -7.75 10.91
N MET A 148 -3.41 -7.83 11.81
CA MET A 148 -2.23 -8.68 11.67
C MET A 148 -2.64 -10.14 11.53
N GLU A 149 -3.51 -10.65 12.41
CA GLU A 149 -4.02 -12.01 12.36
C GLU A 149 -4.66 -12.32 11.00
N ASP A 150 -5.60 -11.48 10.55
CA ASP A 150 -6.24 -11.62 9.24
C ASP A 150 -5.22 -11.70 8.11
N ALA A 151 -4.18 -10.84 8.15
CA ALA A 151 -3.14 -10.82 7.13
C ALA A 151 -2.29 -12.11 7.14
N ILE A 152 -2.02 -12.70 8.31
CA ILE A 152 -1.30 -13.97 8.44
C ILE A 152 -2.11 -15.10 7.80
N PHE A 153 -3.39 -15.25 8.15
CA PHE A 153 -4.22 -16.32 7.59
C PHE A 153 -4.36 -16.18 6.08
N GLN A 154 -4.62 -14.97 5.59
CA GLN A 154 -4.67 -14.70 4.16
C GLN A 154 -3.35 -15.01 3.46
N ALA A 155 -2.20 -14.71 4.08
CA ALA A 155 -0.89 -15.05 3.54
C ALA A 155 -0.74 -16.57 3.38
N ILE A 156 -1.12 -17.36 4.40
CA ILE A 156 -1.00 -18.82 4.39
C ILE A 156 -1.95 -19.48 3.38
N GLU A 157 -3.18 -18.98 3.28
CA GLU A 157 -4.15 -19.46 2.27
C GLU A 157 -3.61 -19.27 0.85
N GLN A 158 -2.93 -18.16 0.58
CA GLN A 158 -2.35 -17.84 -0.72
C GLN A 158 -0.94 -18.39 -0.93
N ALA A 159 -0.31 -18.93 0.12
CA ALA A 159 1.06 -19.40 0.07
C ALA A 159 1.21 -20.63 -0.84
N PRO A 160 2.20 -20.66 -1.73
CA PRO A 160 2.68 -21.91 -2.32
C PRO A 160 3.06 -22.91 -1.23
N LEU A 161 2.88 -24.20 -1.49
CA LEU A 161 3.15 -25.28 -0.52
C LEU A 161 4.58 -25.21 0.05
N GLU A 162 5.54 -24.79 -0.77
CA GLU A 162 6.95 -24.70 -0.40
C GLU A 162 7.24 -23.59 0.63
N LEU A 163 6.45 -22.51 0.62
CA LEU A 163 6.63 -21.35 1.52
C LEU A 163 5.73 -21.43 2.76
N ARG A 164 4.69 -22.25 2.71
CA ARG A 164 3.63 -22.30 3.73
C ARG A 164 4.15 -22.67 5.12
N GLU A 165 5.12 -23.58 5.22
CA GLU A 165 5.73 -23.94 6.52
C GLU A 165 6.59 -22.81 7.10
N GLU A 166 7.38 -22.13 6.27
CA GLU A 166 8.22 -21.01 6.71
C GLU A 166 7.37 -19.83 7.16
N GLN A 167 6.42 -19.41 6.32
CA GLN A 167 5.48 -18.34 6.62
C GLN A 167 4.59 -18.70 7.80
N GLY A 168 4.17 -19.96 7.92
CA GLY A 168 3.37 -20.46 9.03
C GLY A 168 4.11 -20.34 10.36
N ARG A 169 5.39 -20.77 10.41
CA ARG A 169 6.24 -20.59 11.60
C ARG A 169 6.42 -19.13 11.97
N TYR A 170 6.57 -18.26 10.98
CA TYR A 170 6.70 -16.83 11.22
C TYR A 170 5.40 -16.19 11.73
N GLY A 171 4.26 -16.56 11.14
CA GLY A 171 2.94 -16.12 11.61
C GLY A 171 2.63 -16.59 13.04
N LEU A 172 2.94 -17.85 13.37
CA LEU A 172 2.82 -18.37 14.74
C LEU A 172 3.63 -17.53 15.72
N HIS A 173 4.88 -17.19 15.37
CA HIS A 173 5.74 -16.36 16.20
C HIS A 173 5.13 -14.97 16.47
N LEU A 174 4.55 -14.33 15.44
CA LEU A 174 3.88 -13.03 15.62
C LEU A 174 2.64 -13.12 16.53
N LEU A 175 1.81 -14.15 16.35
CA LEU A 175 0.63 -14.38 17.19
C LEU A 175 1.02 -14.61 18.66
N GLU A 176 2.05 -15.44 18.89
CA GLU A 176 2.57 -15.72 20.23
C GLU A 176 3.12 -14.46 20.90
N LEU A 177 3.84 -13.61 20.16
CA LEU A 177 4.32 -12.33 20.67
C LEU A 177 3.15 -11.39 21.01
N ALA A 178 2.20 -11.23 20.08
CA ALA A 178 1.04 -10.36 20.28
C ALA A 178 0.19 -10.81 21.48
N ALA A 179 0.06 -12.12 21.72
CA ALA A 179 -0.69 -12.65 22.86
C ALA A 179 -0.09 -12.27 24.23
N THR A 180 1.17 -11.82 24.29
CA THR A 180 1.84 -11.38 25.54
C THR A 180 1.64 -9.91 25.87
N GLU A 181 1.00 -9.14 24.97
CA GLU A 181 0.74 -7.72 25.15
C GLU A 181 -0.29 -7.45 26.24
N ASP A 182 -0.32 -6.20 26.72
CA ASP A 182 -1.23 -5.82 27.79
C ASP A 182 -2.70 -5.85 27.32
N ALA A 183 -3.60 -6.19 28.25
CA ALA A 183 -5.02 -6.32 27.93
C ALA A 183 -5.67 -5.01 27.41
N GLY A 184 -5.09 -3.85 27.74
CA GLY A 184 -5.55 -2.55 27.23
C GLY A 184 -5.20 -2.36 25.75
N ALA A 185 -3.96 -2.67 25.38
CA ALA A 185 -3.50 -2.68 23.97
C ALA A 185 -4.31 -3.67 23.13
N LEU A 186 -4.49 -4.91 23.62
CA LEU A 186 -5.28 -5.93 22.93
C LEU A 186 -6.73 -5.50 22.72
N ALA A 187 -7.36 -4.88 23.73
CA ALA A 187 -8.71 -4.37 23.60
C ALA A 187 -8.83 -3.22 22.59
N GLN A 188 -7.82 -2.34 22.49
CA GLN A 188 -7.76 -1.29 21.46
C GLN A 188 -7.66 -1.90 20.05
N ALA A 189 -6.85 -2.95 19.93
CA ALA A 189 -6.69 -3.76 18.72
C ALA A 189 -7.87 -4.70 18.43
N ARG A 190 -8.96 -4.62 19.20
CA ARG A 190 -10.19 -5.41 19.08
C ARG A 190 -9.95 -6.92 19.12
N THR A 191 -9.00 -7.36 19.93
CA THR A 191 -8.70 -8.78 20.16
C THR A 191 -8.42 -9.03 21.65
N SER A 192 -8.07 -10.27 21.98
CA SER A 192 -7.71 -10.72 23.32
C SER A 192 -6.57 -11.74 23.26
N SER A 193 -5.91 -11.95 24.40
CA SER A 193 -4.83 -12.94 24.49
C SER A 193 -5.38 -14.35 24.23
N GLU A 194 -6.59 -14.65 24.73
CA GLU A 194 -7.25 -15.93 24.47
C GLU A 194 -7.56 -16.15 22.98
N GLU A 195 -8.03 -15.13 22.27
CA GLU A 195 -8.28 -15.20 20.82
C GLU A 195 -6.98 -15.46 20.06
N LEU A 196 -5.92 -14.69 20.31
CA LEU A 196 -4.64 -14.87 19.63
C LEU A 196 -4.01 -16.25 19.89
N VAL A 197 -4.11 -16.76 21.12
CA VAL A 197 -3.69 -18.13 21.45
C VAL A 197 -4.52 -19.16 20.68
N GLN A 198 -5.84 -18.97 20.58
CA GLN A 198 -6.70 -19.83 19.77
C GLN A 198 -6.27 -19.80 18.30
N SER A 199 -5.96 -18.63 17.76
CA SER A 199 -5.46 -18.46 16.39
C SER A 199 -4.13 -19.17 16.16
N THR A 200 -3.23 -19.22 17.17
CA THR A 200 -2.01 -20.06 17.11
C THR A 200 -2.35 -21.55 16.94
N TRP A 201 -3.36 -22.04 17.66
CA TRP A 201 -3.82 -23.44 17.53
C TRP A 201 -4.44 -23.69 16.15
N ASP A 202 -5.29 -22.80 15.68
CA ASP A 202 -5.96 -22.91 14.38
C ASP A 202 -4.95 -22.90 13.24
N LEU A 203 -3.97 -21.99 13.29
CA LEU A 203 -2.89 -21.92 12.31
C LEU A 203 -2.04 -23.19 12.31
N THR A 204 -1.72 -23.75 13.49
CA THR A 204 -1.02 -25.04 13.60
C THR A 204 -1.82 -26.18 12.97
N HIS A 205 -3.14 -26.15 13.10
CA HIS A 205 -4.02 -27.13 12.46
C HIS A 205 -4.02 -27.00 10.94
N VAL A 206 -4.11 -25.78 10.40
CA VAL A 206 -4.04 -25.51 8.95
C VAL A 206 -2.74 -26.06 8.37
N LEU A 207 -1.60 -25.80 9.01
CA LEU A 207 -0.30 -26.26 8.56
C LEU A 207 -0.16 -27.80 8.57
N ARG A 208 -0.89 -28.50 9.44
CA ARG A 208 -0.88 -29.98 9.56
C ARG A 208 -1.89 -30.68 8.67
N SER A 209 -3.01 -30.03 8.32
CA SER A 209 -4.04 -30.62 7.48
C SER A 209 -3.66 -30.68 6.00
N GLU A 210 -2.68 -29.87 5.59
CA GLU A 210 -2.29 -29.69 4.19
C GLU A 210 -0.87 -30.21 3.87
N SER A 211 -0.22 -30.83 4.86
CA SER A 211 1.06 -31.56 4.75
C SER A 211 0.85 -33.06 4.55
#